data_AF-A0A5J4W5I8-F1
#
_entry.id   AF-A0A5J4W5I8-F1
#
_cell.length_a   1.000
_cell.length_b   1.000
_cell.length_c   1.000
_cell.angle_alpha   90.00
_cell.angle_beta   90.00
_cell.angle_gamma   90.00
#
_symmetry.space_group_name_H-M   'P 1'
#
loop_
_entity.id
_entity.type
_entity.pdbx_description
1 polymer ?
#
loop_
_entity_poly.entity_id
_entity_poly.type
_entity_poly.pdbx_seq_one_letter_code
_entity_poly.pdbx_strand_id
1 'polypeptide(L)'
;MGLTTQAKQTIVSHLDYDFDLRFIDILSFLPPNNALKQFVEKFGTKVTDLERFQQVFKQNVITYIYDDMKHKTNRSDVKQFNKFEEHIFDKDYLTVNVLLVPLSIVDEIHAIYISDIDKVINGKLCPRNCLMIFNAKNQNYTRDLARHLKYCQGPQTAKQVKLDHLPKPYYPHISNNKLLQKLVALGQKELLTPTLNCITFDFETVENIINEDNLIGQLEPLFVSSVATINDQITINSVYNINATLYFDLRHGTDFIEQWISQLFEVAIKVNEANQSNIPEVTIDDKNYKLYILQVSSIGFNSKKFDMNLLLKHLIKNKTKIQYMGLTTQAKQTIVSHLDYDFDLRFIDILSFLPPNNALKQFVEKFGTKGQTTPFTNEDFYDKLNNKNISHEDYEQYCNESINFENRREYLKHYNIRDVICMINPINYLIQITWEEKVDMLECIPLAQIASQIKYKYCYAKFDINASYNIVNGFEQFEVTLYWWNNKVKGYVSEDEYAKRDIINNVTEDDIDQIRDKAASETCHQCHNKFTKENKPTLDRIDNSIGHTKSNCQLACQICNTVKADKDNDTSKLQIQLMKYTIHEHLPMTINNESLLNCQRSWYLTYNYSHP
;
A
#
# COMPACT_ATOMS: atom_id res chain seq x y z
N MET A 1 11.17 57.32 3.22
CA MET A 1 11.25 56.89 4.63
C MET A 1 11.76 55.45 4.67
N GLY A 2 12.30 54.97 5.79
CA GLY A 2 13.14 53.76 5.81
C GLY A 2 12.42 52.45 5.48
N LEU A 3 13.09 51.59 4.70
CA LEU A 3 12.69 50.20 4.48
C LEU A 3 12.99 49.38 5.74
N THR A 4 11.98 48.71 6.30
CA THR A 4 12.11 47.88 7.51
C THR A 4 12.67 46.50 7.19
N THR A 5 13.97 46.36 7.45
CA THR A 5 14.68 45.13 7.90
C THR A 5 13.90 43.80 7.96
N GLN A 6 14.37 42.82 7.19
CA GLN A 6 14.30 41.35 7.42
C GLN A 6 13.33 40.85 8.52
N ALA A 7 12.08 40.57 8.14
CA ALA A 7 11.16 39.80 8.97
C ALA A 7 11.51 38.29 8.92
N LYS A 8 12.33 37.81 9.86
CA LYS A 8 12.72 36.38 9.96
C LYS A 8 11.55 35.43 10.32
N GLN A 9 10.47 35.99 10.85
CA GLN A 9 9.24 35.30 11.18
C GLN A 9 8.05 36.23 10.88
N THR A 10 7.06 35.72 10.16
CA THR A 10 5.78 36.40 9.89
C THR A 10 4.66 35.56 10.51
N ILE A 11 3.73 36.21 11.20
CA ILE A 11 2.62 35.53 11.88
C ILE A 11 1.32 35.95 11.20
N VAL A 12 0.52 34.97 10.78
CA VAL A 12 -0.76 35.17 10.10
C VAL A 12 -1.87 34.44 10.88
N SER A 13 -2.77 35.21 11.47
CA SER A 13 -4.00 34.71 12.08
C SER A 13 -5.07 34.55 11.00
N HIS A 14 -5.71 33.37 10.91
CA HIS A 14 -6.71 33.07 9.88
C HIS A 14 -8.09 32.85 10.52
N LEU A 15 -9.13 33.52 10.00
CA LEU A 15 -10.46 33.59 10.65
C LEU A 15 -11.13 32.22 10.90
N ASP A 16 -10.86 31.21 10.07
CA ASP A 16 -11.40 29.85 10.21
C ASP A 16 -10.59 28.91 11.15
N TYR A 17 -9.52 29.38 11.80
CA TYR A 17 -8.64 28.54 12.63
C TYR A 17 -8.29 29.19 13.98
N ASP A 18 -8.49 28.46 15.08
CA ASP A 18 -8.16 28.89 16.46
C ASP A 18 -6.63 28.96 16.76
N PHE A 19 -5.78 29.13 15.73
CA PHE A 19 -4.32 29.16 15.87
C PHE A 19 -3.64 30.04 14.82
N ASP A 20 -2.55 30.72 15.22
CA ASP A 20 -1.74 31.53 14.32
C ASP A 20 -0.77 30.66 13.50
N LEU A 21 -0.73 30.88 12.19
CA LEU A 21 0.29 30.30 11.31
C LEU A 21 1.58 31.13 11.42
N ARG A 22 2.69 30.50 11.82
CA ARG A 22 4.01 31.13 11.85
C ARG A 22 4.84 30.71 10.65
N PHE A 23 4.92 31.60 9.67
CA PHE A 23 5.90 31.51 8.60
C PHE A 23 7.27 31.85 9.20
N ILE A 24 8.24 30.96 9.03
CA ILE A 24 9.62 31.15 9.47
C ILE A 24 10.48 30.91 8.25
N ASP A 25 11.34 31.87 7.91
CA ASP A 25 12.33 31.68 6.85
C ASP A 25 13.23 30.50 7.22
N ILE A 26 13.29 29.48 6.37
CA ILE A 26 14.03 28.24 6.64
C ILE A 26 15.53 28.50 6.83
N LEU A 27 16.05 29.58 6.23
CA LEU A 27 17.43 30.06 6.42
C LEU A 27 17.68 30.50 7.88
N SER A 28 16.64 30.82 8.65
CA SER A 28 16.74 31.17 10.09
C SER A 28 17.19 30.00 10.96
N PHE A 29 17.04 28.75 10.50
CA PHE A 29 17.47 27.56 11.21
C PHE A 29 18.89 27.11 10.83
N LEU A 30 19.51 27.73 9.83
CA LEU A 30 20.85 27.38 9.36
C LEU A 30 21.92 28.11 10.18
N PRO A 31 22.99 27.43 10.63
CA PRO A 31 24.13 28.07 11.29
C PRO A 31 24.85 29.01 10.29
N PRO A 32 25.42 30.14 10.75
CA PRO A 32 25.79 31.26 9.89
C PRO A 32 26.80 30.91 8.79
N ASN A 33 26.31 30.89 7.55
CA ASN A 33 26.93 30.79 6.22
C ASN A 33 28.06 29.76 5.98
N ASN A 34 29.12 29.74 6.80
CA ASN A 34 30.33 28.96 6.51
C ASN A 34 30.07 27.45 6.51
N ALA A 35 29.25 26.95 7.44
CA ALA A 35 29.00 25.51 7.56
C ALA A 35 28.19 24.94 6.38
N LEU A 36 27.18 25.67 5.90
CA LEU A 36 26.40 25.26 4.73
C LEU A 36 27.26 25.33 3.46
N LYS A 37 27.97 26.46 3.23
CA LYS A 37 28.75 26.63 2.01
C LYS A 37 29.90 25.62 1.92
N GLN A 38 30.63 25.38 3.03
CA GLN A 38 31.65 24.32 3.10
C GLN A 38 31.09 22.89 2.95
N PHE A 39 29.81 22.66 3.26
CA PHE A 39 29.17 21.35 3.03
C PHE A 39 28.80 21.17 1.55
N VAL A 40 28.19 22.18 0.94
CA VAL A 40 27.87 22.24 -0.50
C VAL A 40 29.13 22.07 -1.34
N GLU A 41 30.16 22.89 -1.08
CA GLU A 41 31.47 22.86 -1.77
C GLU A 41 32.20 21.52 -1.64
N LYS A 42 31.96 20.75 -0.57
CA LYS A 42 32.70 19.51 -0.27
C LYS A 42 32.00 18.23 -0.72
N PHE A 43 30.67 18.22 -0.85
CA PHE A 43 29.90 17.00 -1.08
C PHE A 43 28.96 17.05 -2.31
N GLY A 44 28.67 18.24 -2.84
CA GLY A 44 27.79 18.42 -3.99
C GLY A 44 26.29 18.35 -3.64
N THR A 45 25.51 19.17 -4.33
CA THR A 45 24.07 19.36 -4.11
C THR A 45 23.22 18.38 -4.91
N LYS A 46 23.16 17.12 -4.47
CA LYS A 46 22.16 16.18 -4.99
C LYS A 46 20.84 16.31 -4.23
N VAL A 47 19.75 16.50 -4.97
CA VAL A 47 18.35 16.63 -4.48
C VAL A 47 17.93 15.41 -3.62
N THR A 48 18.65 14.30 -3.72
CA THR A 48 18.35 13.01 -3.09
C THR A 48 18.65 12.89 -1.59
N ASP A 49 19.29 13.89 -0.98
CA ASP A 49 20.19 13.69 0.17
C ASP A 49 19.62 14.06 1.55
N LEU A 50 18.29 14.03 1.72
CA LEU A 50 17.62 14.29 3.01
C LEU A 50 18.26 13.49 4.17
N GLU A 51 18.56 12.21 3.95
CA GLU A 51 19.23 11.33 4.93
C GLU A 51 20.60 11.86 5.40
N ARG A 52 21.33 12.59 4.53
CA ARG A 52 22.60 13.24 4.88
C ARG A 52 22.39 14.53 5.66
N PHE A 53 21.40 15.35 5.28
CA PHE A 53 20.99 16.52 6.06
C PHE A 53 20.60 16.12 7.49
N GLN A 54 19.84 15.04 7.66
CA GLN A 54 19.44 14.54 8.98
C GLN A 54 20.62 14.11 9.85
N GLN A 55 21.62 13.45 9.27
CA GLN A 55 22.88 13.10 9.96
C GLN A 55 23.68 14.33 10.40
N VAL A 56 23.81 15.33 9.52
CA VAL A 56 24.58 16.56 9.77
C VAL A 56 23.92 17.45 10.82
N PHE A 57 22.61 17.68 10.69
CA PHE A 57 21.86 18.59 11.56
C PHE A 57 21.25 17.91 12.80
N LYS A 58 21.42 16.59 12.94
CA LYS A 58 20.90 15.74 14.03
C LYS A 58 19.40 15.93 14.27
N GLN A 59 18.63 15.78 13.20
CA GLN A 59 17.18 16.01 13.19
C GLN A 59 16.39 14.87 12.55
N ASN A 60 15.30 14.48 13.20
CA ASN A 60 14.23 13.70 12.60
C ASN A 60 13.16 14.65 12.05
N VAL A 61 12.48 14.26 10.97
CA VAL A 61 11.40 15.06 10.38
C VAL A 61 10.13 14.24 10.33
N ILE A 62 9.02 14.82 10.80
CA ILE A 62 7.68 14.23 10.66
C ILE A 62 6.79 15.24 9.94
N THR A 63 6.26 14.80 8.79
CA THR A 63 5.48 15.64 7.89
C THR A 63 4.00 15.36 8.08
N TYR A 64 3.17 16.39 8.08
CA TYR A 64 1.72 16.33 8.22
C TYR A 64 1.05 17.00 7.01
N ILE A 65 -0.11 16.49 6.60
CA ILE A 65 -1.00 17.12 5.61
C ILE A 65 -2.38 17.34 6.20
N TYR A 66 -3.13 18.26 5.62
CA TYR A 66 -4.55 18.41 5.85
C TYR A 66 -5.34 17.27 5.18
N ASP A 67 -6.30 16.67 5.89
CA ASP A 67 -7.09 15.52 5.43
C ASP A 67 -8.55 15.92 5.16
N ASP A 68 -8.84 16.44 3.96
CA ASP A 68 -10.20 16.79 3.53
C ASP A 68 -11.12 15.57 3.39
N MET A 69 -10.57 14.35 3.25
CA MET A 69 -11.36 13.12 3.07
C MET A 69 -12.21 12.77 4.31
N LYS A 70 -11.90 13.33 5.49
CA LYS A 70 -12.75 13.28 6.67
C LYS A 70 -13.92 14.26 6.55
N HIS A 71 -14.80 14.00 5.58
CA HIS A 71 -16.13 14.58 5.56
C HIS A 71 -16.83 14.32 6.91
N LYS A 72 -17.44 15.38 7.45
CA LYS A 72 -18.05 15.38 8.79
C LYS A 72 -19.25 14.43 8.84
N THR A 73 -19.04 13.23 9.37
CA THR A 73 -20.12 12.27 9.66
C THR A 73 -21.06 12.80 10.73
N ASN A 74 -20.56 13.66 11.62
CA ASN A 74 -21.28 14.33 12.69
C ASN A 74 -20.90 15.82 12.78
N ARG A 75 -21.80 16.66 13.28
CA ARG A 75 -21.52 18.10 13.56
C ARG A 75 -20.35 18.33 14.54
N SER A 76 -19.97 17.30 15.30
CA SER A 76 -18.83 17.29 16.23
C SER A 76 -17.47 17.03 15.58
N ASP A 77 -17.45 16.62 14.30
CA ASP A 77 -16.22 16.22 13.62
C ASP A 77 -15.43 17.48 13.22
N VAL A 78 -14.22 17.60 13.77
CA VAL A 78 -13.32 18.73 13.54
C VAL A 78 -12.34 18.39 12.43
N LYS A 79 -11.94 19.40 11.64
CA LYS A 79 -10.80 19.32 10.72
C LYS A 79 -9.60 18.65 11.43
N GLN A 80 -9.01 17.64 10.79
CA GLN A 80 -7.85 16.92 11.31
C GLN A 80 -6.72 16.96 10.29
N PHE A 81 -5.51 17.15 10.80
CA PHE A 81 -4.29 16.99 10.03
C PHE A 81 -3.72 15.61 10.34
N ASN A 82 -3.53 14.80 9.30
CA ASN A 82 -2.95 13.48 9.43
C ASN A 82 -1.43 13.55 9.24
N LYS A 83 -0.72 12.63 9.90
CA LYS A 83 0.68 12.35 9.57
C LYS A 83 0.76 11.85 8.12
N PHE A 84 1.64 12.45 7.34
CA PHE A 84 1.90 12.13 5.95
C PHE A 84 3.16 11.26 5.81
N GLU A 85 4.29 11.70 6.38
CA GLU A 85 5.56 10.96 6.33
C GLU A 85 6.29 10.95 7.68
N GLU A 86 7.28 10.07 7.83
CA GLU A 86 8.32 10.17 8.85
C GLU A 86 9.69 9.81 8.30
N HIS A 87 10.68 10.62 8.67
CA HIS A 87 12.09 10.38 8.43
C HIS A 87 12.78 10.38 9.78
N ILE A 88 12.94 9.20 10.38
CA ILE A 88 13.59 9.02 11.70
C ILE A 88 14.92 8.33 11.47
N PHE A 89 16.02 9.06 11.67
CA PHE A 89 17.38 8.54 11.49
C PHE A 89 17.93 7.96 12.80
N ASP A 90 17.82 8.72 13.90
CA ASP A 90 18.28 8.34 15.24
C ASP A 90 17.29 8.89 16.27
N LYS A 91 16.97 8.13 17.32
CA LYS A 91 15.95 8.52 18.30
C LYS A 91 16.38 9.66 19.22
N ASP A 92 17.69 9.85 19.35
CA ASP A 92 18.26 10.92 20.18
C ASP A 92 18.34 12.26 19.40
N TYR A 93 17.93 12.27 18.12
CA TYR A 93 17.88 13.48 17.28
C TYR A 93 16.61 14.28 17.51
N LEU A 94 16.71 15.62 17.39
CA LEU A 94 15.59 16.52 17.58
C LEU A 94 14.50 16.25 16.54
N THR A 95 13.29 15.97 16.99
CA THR A 95 12.16 15.69 16.09
C THR A 95 11.44 16.97 15.70
N VAL A 96 11.63 17.39 14.46
CA VAL A 96 10.98 18.55 13.84
C VAL A 96 9.66 18.09 13.22
N ASN A 97 8.57 18.79 13.56
CA ASN A 97 7.25 18.53 12.99
C ASN A 97 6.94 19.63 11.96
N VAL A 98 6.53 19.23 10.75
CA VAL A 98 6.29 20.12 9.60
C VAL A 98 4.89 19.88 9.06
N LEU A 99 4.13 20.96 8.86
CA LEU A 99 2.84 20.92 8.17
C LEU A 99 3.04 21.37 6.72
N LEU A 100 2.60 20.58 5.75
CA LEU A 100 2.45 21.03 4.37
C LEU A 100 1.07 21.68 4.19
N VAL A 101 1.06 22.92 3.71
CA VAL A 101 -0.16 23.67 3.39
C VAL A 101 -0.13 24.09 1.90
N PRO A 102 -1.04 23.59 1.05
CA PRO A 102 -1.24 24.17 -0.28
C PRO A 102 -1.89 25.55 -0.12
N LEU A 103 -1.24 26.62 -0.60
CA LEU A 103 -1.80 27.97 -0.58
C LEU A 103 -2.47 28.29 -1.92
N SER A 104 -3.80 28.30 -1.94
CA SER A 104 -4.66 28.53 -3.12
C SER A 104 -4.44 29.87 -3.86
N ILE A 105 -3.60 30.76 -3.32
CA ILE A 105 -3.30 32.10 -3.84
C ILE A 105 -1.95 32.14 -4.56
N VAL A 106 -1.04 31.20 -4.28
CA VAL A 106 0.36 31.20 -4.76
C VAL A 106 0.70 29.95 -5.56
N ASP A 107 -0.21 28.98 -5.64
CA ASP A 107 -0.06 27.65 -6.28
C ASP A 107 1.05 26.73 -5.69
N GLU A 108 1.76 27.21 -4.66
CA GLU A 108 2.84 26.54 -3.96
C GLU A 108 2.39 25.80 -2.69
N ILE A 109 3.03 24.66 -2.41
CA ILE A 109 2.94 23.99 -1.10
C ILE A 109 3.98 24.58 -0.14
N HIS A 110 3.49 25.22 0.91
CA HIS A 110 4.31 25.81 1.96
C HIS A 110 4.58 24.80 3.08
N ALA A 111 5.86 24.65 3.46
CA ALA A 111 6.28 23.87 4.61
C ALA A 111 6.34 24.75 5.86
N ILE A 112 5.46 24.51 6.83
CA ILE A 112 5.29 25.33 8.04
C ILE A 112 5.78 24.55 9.27
N TYR A 113 6.68 25.15 10.06
CA TYR A 113 7.14 24.55 11.31
C TYR A 113 6.03 24.51 12.37
N ILE A 114 5.75 23.31 12.90
CA ILE A 114 4.73 23.09 13.92
C ILE A 114 5.34 23.29 15.32
N SER A 115 5.16 24.47 15.91
CA SER A 115 5.61 24.77 17.27
C SER A 115 4.72 24.18 18.38
N ASP A 116 3.45 23.94 18.08
CA ASP A 116 2.44 23.39 19.02
C ASP A 116 1.53 22.44 18.23
N ILE A 117 1.88 21.16 18.27
CA ILE A 117 1.27 20.15 17.42
C ILE A 117 -0.12 19.69 17.91
N ASP A 118 -0.36 19.74 19.22
CA ASP A 118 -1.67 19.47 19.82
C ASP A 118 -2.72 20.45 19.27
N LYS A 119 -2.37 21.73 19.07
CA LYS A 119 -3.24 22.72 18.42
C LYS A 119 -3.50 22.39 16.95
N VAL A 120 -2.44 22.16 16.16
CA VAL A 120 -2.59 21.90 14.71
C VAL A 120 -3.49 20.70 14.47
N ILE A 121 -3.23 19.57 15.12
CA ILE A 121 -4.03 18.33 14.91
C ILE A 121 -5.42 18.37 15.58
N ASN A 122 -5.77 19.45 16.28
CA ASN A 122 -6.93 19.58 17.18
C ASN A 122 -7.07 18.32 18.08
N GLY A 123 -6.03 18.05 18.87
CA GLY A 123 -5.96 16.84 19.67
C GLY A 123 -4.80 16.85 20.65
N LYS A 124 -4.44 15.67 21.12
CA LYS A 124 -3.23 15.40 21.89
C LYS A 124 -2.43 14.31 21.20
N LEU A 125 -1.17 14.57 20.89
CA LEU A 125 -0.26 13.48 20.55
C LEU A 125 0.06 12.64 21.79
N CYS A 126 0.37 11.37 21.59
CA CYS A 126 0.81 10.53 22.70
C CYS A 126 2.14 11.08 23.29
N PRO A 127 2.21 11.40 24.60
CA PRO A 127 3.40 11.99 25.23
C PRO A 127 4.62 11.04 25.30
N ARG A 128 4.50 9.80 24.80
CA ARG A 128 5.60 8.84 24.62
C ARG A 128 6.10 8.75 23.17
N ASN A 129 5.72 9.73 22.34
CA ASN A 129 6.15 9.91 20.94
C ASN A 129 5.94 8.70 20.01
N CYS A 130 4.94 7.85 20.28
CA CYS A 130 4.49 6.77 19.41
C CYS A 130 3.40 7.24 18.41
N LEU A 131 3.35 8.54 18.12
CA LEU A 131 2.69 9.19 16.98
C LEU A 131 1.18 8.98 16.81
N MET A 132 0.50 8.44 17.82
CA MET A 132 -0.97 8.36 17.89
C MET A 132 -1.59 9.67 18.36
N ILE A 133 -2.64 10.11 17.66
CA ILE A 133 -3.38 11.36 17.92
C ILE A 133 -4.72 11.04 18.61
N PHE A 134 -5.04 11.79 19.67
CA PHE A 134 -6.27 11.65 20.45
C PHE A 134 -7.08 12.94 20.38
N ASN A 135 -8.32 12.88 19.88
CA ASN A 135 -9.22 14.04 19.90
C ASN A 135 -9.58 14.39 21.37
N ALA A 136 -9.03 15.49 21.87
CA ALA A 136 -9.24 15.96 23.26
C ALA A 136 -10.69 16.40 23.55
N LYS A 137 -11.50 16.65 22.50
CA LYS A 137 -12.92 17.00 22.60
C LYS A 137 -13.84 15.75 22.63
N ASN A 138 -13.30 14.53 22.50
CA ASN A 138 -14.05 13.27 22.61
C ASN A 138 -14.34 12.94 24.08
N GLN A 139 -15.59 12.64 24.44
CA GLN A 139 -16.00 12.22 25.78
C GLN A 139 -15.21 11.00 26.31
N ASN A 140 -14.72 10.15 25.41
CA ASN A 140 -13.95 8.96 25.74
C ASN A 140 -12.43 9.21 25.82
N TYR A 141 -11.96 10.43 25.58
CA TYR A 141 -10.53 10.80 25.50
C TYR A 141 -9.68 10.19 26.62
N THR A 142 -10.07 10.38 27.88
CA THR A 142 -9.33 9.89 29.04
C THR A 142 -9.23 8.36 29.05
N ARG A 143 -10.31 7.65 28.70
CA ARG A 143 -10.35 6.18 28.61
C ARG A 143 -9.44 5.68 27.50
N ASP A 144 -9.52 6.30 26.32
CA ASP A 144 -8.85 5.81 25.12
C ASP A 144 -7.36 6.16 25.13
N LEU A 145 -6.97 7.33 25.67
CA LEU A 145 -5.58 7.68 25.97
C LEU A 145 -5.01 6.78 27.08
N ALA A 146 -5.73 6.53 28.17
CA ALA A 146 -5.24 5.63 29.23
C ALA A 146 -5.09 4.17 28.73
N ARG A 147 -6.03 3.69 27.91
CA ARG A 147 -5.90 2.41 27.20
C ARG A 147 -4.64 2.40 26.34
N HIS A 148 -4.43 3.43 25.53
CA HIS A 148 -3.26 3.52 24.66
C HIS A 148 -1.93 3.61 25.43
N LEU A 149 -1.83 4.43 26.48
CA LEU A 149 -0.64 4.57 27.32
C LEU A 149 -0.30 3.30 28.12
N LYS A 150 -1.25 2.35 28.27
CA LYS A 150 -0.95 1.01 28.80
C LYS A 150 -0.12 0.17 27.81
N TYR A 151 -0.35 0.34 26.51
CA TYR A 151 0.32 -0.41 25.43
C TYR A 151 1.55 0.31 24.83
N CYS A 152 1.47 1.63 24.62
CA CYS A 152 2.61 2.43 24.16
C CYS A 152 3.58 2.66 25.32
N GLN A 153 4.55 1.76 25.47
CA GLN A 153 5.69 1.89 26.39
C GLN A 153 6.94 2.38 25.64
N GLY A 154 8.03 2.61 26.38
CA GLY A 154 9.23 3.32 25.91
C GLY A 154 10.08 2.59 24.85
N PRO A 155 11.27 3.13 24.53
CA PRO A 155 12.08 2.66 23.42
C PRO A 155 12.47 1.19 23.58
N GLN A 156 12.06 0.37 22.61
CA GLN A 156 12.36 -1.05 22.51
C GLN A 156 11.95 -1.92 23.72
N THR A 157 10.71 -1.80 24.20
CA THR A 157 9.97 -3.06 24.34
C THR A 157 9.88 -3.65 22.93
N ALA A 158 10.61 -4.75 22.67
CA ALA A 158 10.63 -5.41 21.36
C ALA A 158 9.17 -5.60 20.89
N LYS A 159 8.84 -5.19 19.64
CA LYS A 159 7.48 -5.22 19.08
C LYS A 159 6.77 -6.46 19.61
N GLN A 160 5.80 -6.27 20.53
CA GLN A 160 5.01 -7.39 21.04
C GLN A 160 4.27 -7.94 19.84
N VAL A 161 4.76 -9.07 19.34
CA VAL A 161 4.19 -9.72 18.17
C VAL A 161 2.78 -10.07 18.59
N LYS A 162 1.79 -9.48 17.92
CA LYS A 162 0.39 -9.87 18.12
C LYS A 162 0.25 -11.26 17.51
N LEU A 163 0.59 -12.26 18.32
CA LEU A 163 0.38 -13.66 18.05
C LEU A 163 -1.09 -13.86 17.66
N ASP A 164 -1.33 -14.59 16.58
CA ASP A 164 -2.70 -14.96 16.24
C ASP A 164 -3.26 -15.89 17.32
N HIS A 165 -4.54 -15.74 17.66
CA HIS A 165 -5.20 -16.63 18.63
C HIS A 165 -5.25 -18.10 18.14
N LEU A 166 -5.10 -18.32 16.84
CA LEU A 166 -5.03 -19.62 16.17
C LEU A 166 -3.92 -19.55 15.11
N PRO A 167 -3.06 -20.58 14.94
CA PRO A 167 -2.05 -20.58 13.89
C PRO A 167 -2.70 -20.44 12.50
N LYS A 168 -2.29 -19.44 11.72
CA LYS A 168 -2.79 -19.24 10.35
C LYS A 168 -1.84 -19.89 9.35
N PRO A 169 -2.32 -20.69 8.38
CA PRO A 169 -1.45 -21.28 7.37
C PRO A 169 -0.90 -20.19 6.43
N TYR A 170 0.33 -20.35 5.93
CA TYR A 170 0.95 -19.36 5.03
C TYR A 170 0.83 -19.79 3.55
N TYR A 171 -0.10 -19.16 2.82
CA TYR A 171 -0.42 -19.45 1.40
C TYR A 171 -0.58 -18.15 0.58
N PRO A 172 0.47 -17.32 0.43
CA PRO A 172 0.36 -16.00 -0.22
C PRO A 172 -0.17 -16.06 -1.67
N HIS A 173 0.04 -17.19 -2.36
CA HIS A 173 -0.44 -17.45 -3.72
C HIS A 173 -1.96 -17.71 -3.84
N ILE A 174 -2.70 -17.67 -2.72
CA ILE A 174 -4.16 -17.73 -2.65
C ILE A 174 -4.70 -16.64 -1.71
N SER A 175 -4.07 -16.40 -0.55
CA SER A 175 -4.62 -15.53 0.51
C SER A 175 -4.81 -14.06 0.12
N ASN A 176 -4.06 -13.59 -0.87
CA ASN A 176 -3.94 -12.16 -1.17
C ASN A 176 -5.11 -11.62 -2.00
N ASN A 177 -5.82 -12.49 -2.73
CA ASN A 177 -6.94 -12.14 -3.60
C ASN A 177 -8.21 -12.90 -3.14
N LYS A 178 -9.32 -12.18 -2.93
CA LYS A 178 -10.61 -12.77 -2.49
C LYS A 178 -11.34 -13.52 -3.61
N LEU A 179 -11.28 -13.02 -4.84
CA LEU A 179 -11.85 -13.70 -6.01
C LEU A 179 -11.11 -15.02 -6.26
N LEU A 180 -9.77 -15.01 -6.21
CA LEU A 180 -8.96 -16.24 -6.32
C LEU A 180 -9.30 -17.25 -5.20
N GLN A 181 -9.55 -16.81 -3.97
CA GLN A 181 -10.06 -17.68 -2.90
C GLN A 181 -11.40 -18.31 -3.27
N LYS A 182 -12.38 -17.52 -3.74
CA LYS A 182 -13.70 -18.06 -4.14
C LYS A 182 -13.59 -19.02 -5.34
N LEU A 183 -12.84 -18.66 -6.38
CA LEU A 183 -12.60 -19.51 -7.55
C LEU A 183 -11.91 -20.83 -7.18
N VAL A 184 -10.87 -20.81 -6.33
CA VAL A 184 -10.23 -22.04 -5.82
C VAL A 184 -11.19 -22.85 -4.95
N ALA A 185 -12.09 -22.21 -4.20
CA ALA A 185 -13.07 -22.89 -3.38
C ALA A 185 -14.17 -23.60 -4.21
N LEU A 186 -14.59 -23.00 -5.31
CA LEU A 186 -15.51 -23.56 -6.30
C LEU A 186 -14.85 -24.59 -7.24
N GLY A 187 -13.51 -24.68 -7.24
CA GLY A 187 -12.76 -25.53 -8.17
C GLY A 187 -12.62 -24.96 -9.58
N GLN A 188 -12.83 -23.65 -9.75
CA GLN A 188 -12.90 -22.91 -11.01
C GLN A 188 -11.69 -21.97 -11.22
N LYS A 189 -10.49 -22.37 -10.77
CA LYS A 189 -9.29 -21.50 -10.79
C LYS A 189 -8.90 -21.07 -12.22
N GLU A 190 -9.21 -21.90 -13.20
CA GLU A 190 -8.95 -21.70 -14.63
C GLU A 190 -9.77 -20.56 -15.26
N LEU A 191 -10.84 -20.07 -14.61
CA LEU A 191 -11.59 -18.89 -15.04
C LEU A 191 -10.86 -17.56 -14.75
N LEU A 192 -9.82 -17.56 -13.91
CA LEU A 192 -9.04 -16.35 -13.65
C LEU A 192 -8.11 -16.04 -14.83
N THR A 193 -8.11 -14.80 -15.30
CA THR A 193 -7.16 -14.23 -16.25
C THR A 193 -6.16 -13.29 -15.54
N PRO A 194 -5.00 -12.97 -16.13
CA PRO A 194 -4.12 -11.94 -15.58
C PRO A 194 -4.68 -10.54 -15.87
N THR A 195 -4.30 -9.57 -15.05
CA THR A 195 -4.47 -8.15 -15.31
C THR A 195 -3.51 -7.72 -16.43
N LEU A 196 -4.04 -7.42 -17.61
CA LEU A 196 -3.26 -7.01 -18.79
C LEU A 196 -3.19 -5.49 -18.99
N ASN A 197 -4.21 -4.77 -18.51
CA ASN A 197 -4.42 -3.37 -18.87
C ASN A 197 -3.83 -2.45 -17.80
N CYS A 198 -2.90 -1.60 -18.20
CA CYS A 198 -2.20 -0.63 -17.35
C CYS A 198 -1.97 0.68 -18.10
N ILE A 199 -1.44 1.69 -17.41
CA ILE A 199 -0.97 2.93 -18.03
C ILE A 199 0.54 3.01 -17.80
N THR A 200 1.34 3.21 -18.84
CA THR A 200 2.74 3.63 -18.69
C THR A 200 2.84 5.17 -18.66
N PHE A 201 3.76 5.74 -17.89
CA PHE A 201 3.98 7.19 -17.85
C PHE A 201 5.46 7.56 -17.61
N ASP A 202 5.84 8.77 -18.00
CA ASP A 202 7.20 9.31 -17.84
C ASP A 202 7.16 10.86 -17.79
N PHE A 203 8.15 11.46 -17.12
CA PHE A 203 8.34 12.91 -17.00
C PHE A 203 9.72 13.35 -17.47
N GLU A 204 9.76 14.21 -18.49
CA GLU A 204 10.98 14.95 -18.80
C GLU A 204 11.14 16.12 -17.83
N THR A 205 12.37 16.39 -17.40
CA THR A 205 12.68 17.51 -16.51
C THR A 205 13.79 18.41 -17.05
N VAL A 206 13.78 19.66 -16.62
CA VAL A 206 14.86 20.62 -16.83
C VAL A 206 15.40 21.09 -15.48
N GLU A 207 16.71 21.26 -15.37
CA GLU A 207 17.34 21.84 -14.18
C GLU A 207 17.20 23.37 -14.21
N ASN A 208 16.40 23.93 -13.30
CA ASN A 208 16.35 25.36 -13.03
C ASN A 208 17.34 25.72 -11.91
N ILE A 209 18.28 26.63 -12.17
CA ILE A 209 19.33 27.02 -11.22
C ILE A 209 18.83 28.19 -10.38
N ILE A 210 18.50 27.92 -9.11
CA ILE A 210 17.94 28.94 -8.21
C ILE A 210 19.02 29.90 -7.68
N ASN A 211 20.27 29.44 -7.59
CA ASN A 211 21.37 30.25 -7.05
C ASN A 211 22.73 29.82 -7.62
N GLU A 212 23.34 30.69 -8.44
CA GLU A 212 24.67 30.48 -9.05
C GLU A 212 25.78 30.24 -8.01
N ASP A 213 25.66 30.86 -6.83
CA ASP A 213 26.66 30.86 -5.76
C ASP A 213 26.72 29.55 -4.94
N ASN A 214 25.75 28.64 -5.12
CA ASN A 214 25.55 27.45 -4.28
C ASN A 214 25.12 26.16 -5.04
N LEU A 215 25.11 26.14 -6.38
CA LEU A 215 24.78 24.94 -7.19
C LEU A 215 23.44 24.25 -6.84
N ILE A 216 22.45 24.99 -6.32
CA ILE A 216 21.12 24.42 -6.02
C ILE A 216 20.27 24.46 -7.29
N GLY A 217 20.23 23.33 -8.00
CA GLY A 217 19.28 23.07 -9.08
C GLY A 217 17.98 22.46 -8.55
N GLN A 218 16.84 22.96 -9.04
CA GLN A 218 15.53 22.33 -8.88
C GLN A 218 15.12 21.69 -10.21
N LEU A 219 14.63 20.46 -10.18
CA LEU A 219 14.03 19.84 -11.35
C LEU A 219 12.61 20.39 -11.55
N GLU A 220 12.38 20.96 -12.73
CA GLU A 220 11.05 21.40 -13.18
C GLU A 220 10.57 20.48 -14.31
N PRO A 221 9.30 20.03 -14.29
CA PRO A 221 8.76 19.18 -15.34
C PRO A 221 8.56 19.98 -16.63
N LEU A 222 9.11 19.48 -17.74
CA LEU A 222 9.08 20.13 -19.05
C LEU A 222 7.91 19.63 -19.91
N PHE A 223 7.65 18.32 -19.84
CA PHE A 223 6.46 17.65 -20.37
C PHE A 223 6.27 16.29 -19.68
N VAL A 224 5.06 15.74 -19.83
CA VAL A 224 4.67 14.41 -19.34
C VAL A 224 3.99 13.64 -20.47
N SER A 225 4.37 12.37 -20.63
CA SER A 225 3.68 11.43 -21.52
C SER A 225 3.02 10.31 -20.71
N SER A 226 1.93 9.75 -21.23
CA SER A 226 1.46 8.44 -20.79
C SER A 226 0.76 7.67 -21.90
N VAL A 227 0.78 6.34 -21.83
CA VAL A 227 0.11 5.44 -22.78
C VAL A 227 -0.64 4.33 -22.05
N ALA A 228 -1.92 4.15 -22.36
CA ALA A 228 -2.70 3.02 -21.88
C ALA A 228 -2.55 1.78 -22.78
N THR A 229 -2.35 0.61 -22.16
CA THR A 229 -2.56 -0.69 -22.79
C THR A 229 -4.00 -1.14 -22.54
N ILE A 230 -4.73 -1.47 -23.60
CA ILE A 230 -6.09 -2.04 -23.50
C ILE A 230 -6.17 -3.22 -24.45
N ASN A 231 -6.30 -4.43 -23.90
CA ASN A 231 -6.44 -5.72 -24.58
C ASN A 231 -5.42 -5.90 -25.74
N ASP A 232 -4.14 -5.72 -25.40
CA ASP A 232 -2.97 -5.72 -26.30
C ASP A 232 -2.99 -4.69 -27.46
N GLN A 233 -3.93 -3.74 -27.46
CA GLN A 233 -4.02 -2.69 -28.47
C GLN A 233 -3.57 -1.32 -27.92
N ILE A 234 -2.42 -0.84 -28.40
CA ILE A 234 -2.04 0.58 -28.29
C ILE A 234 -2.93 1.37 -29.24
N THR A 235 -4.09 1.83 -28.74
CA THR A 235 -5.11 2.50 -29.57
C THR A 235 -4.76 3.98 -29.77
N ILE A 236 -3.78 4.23 -30.66
CA ILE A 236 -3.21 5.57 -30.93
C ILE A 236 -4.28 6.58 -31.37
N ASN A 237 -5.29 6.14 -32.12
CA ASN A 237 -6.52 6.91 -32.40
C ASN A 237 -7.73 6.05 -32.02
N SER A 238 -8.60 6.54 -31.12
CA SER A 238 -9.84 5.82 -30.77
C SER A 238 -11.05 6.40 -31.52
N VAL A 239 -12.05 5.55 -31.75
CA VAL A 239 -13.34 5.92 -32.40
C VAL A 239 -14.16 6.91 -31.54
N TYR A 240 -13.73 7.19 -30.31
CA TYR A 240 -14.48 7.94 -29.30
C TYR A 240 -13.70 9.13 -28.71
N ASN A 241 -12.86 9.80 -29.51
CA ASN A 241 -12.23 11.11 -29.22
C ASN A 241 -11.37 11.24 -27.94
N ILE A 242 -11.00 10.13 -27.27
CA ILE A 242 -9.99 10.12 -26.21
C ILE A 242 -8.83 9.23 -26.69
N ASN A 243 -7.63 9.77 -26.75
CA ASN A 243 -6.44 9.05 -27.21
C ASN A 243 -5.89 8.16 -26.09
N ALA A 244 -5.42 6.95 -26.42
CA ALA A 244 -4.71 6.12 -25.44
C ALA A 244 -3.32 6.70 -25.10
N THR A 245 -2.77 7.55 -25.96
CA THR A 245 -1.55 8.34 -25.73
C THR A 245 -1.92 9.76 -25.29
N LEU A 246 -1.45 10.16 -24.11
CA LEU A 246 -1.46 11.53 -23.61
C LEU A 246 -0.05 12.13 -23.72
N TYR A 247 0.02 13.42 -24.06
CA TYR A 247 1.25 14.22 -24.01
C TYR A 247 0.86 15.66 -23.63
N PHE A 248 1.41 16.16 -22.52
CA PHE A 248 1.16 17.51 -22.02
C PHE A 248 2.48 18.25 -21.79
N ASP A 249 2.49 19.53 -22.14
CA ASP A 249 3.67 20.40 -22.06
C ASP A 249 3.29 21.86 -21.74
N LEU A 250 4.27 22.70 -21.42
CA LEU A 250 4.09 24.11 -21.02
C LEU A 250 3.28 25.00 -22.00
N ARG A 251 2.96 24.58 -23.23
CA ARG A 251 2.02 25.33 -24.10
C ARG A 251 0.56 25.21 -23.66
N HIS A 252 0.23 24.16 -22.92
CA HIS A 252 -1.14 23.86 -22.49
C HIS A 252 -1.56 24.72 -21.29
N GLY A 253 -0.58 25.35 -20.62
CA GLY A 253 -0.73 26.16 -19.41
C GLY A 253 0.37 25.84 -18.41
N THR A 254 0.43 26.59 -17.31
CA THR A 254 1.26 26.23 -16.14
C THR A 254 0.67 25.04 -15.37
N ASP A 255 -0.63 24.81 -15.55
CA ASP A 255 -1.47 23.74 -15.02
C ASP A 255 -1.49 22.47 -15.89
N PHE A 256 -0.53 22.31 -16.81
CA PHE A 256 -0.51 21.17 -17.74
C PHE A 256 -0.46 19.79 -17.04
N ILE A 257 0.00 19.74 -15.79
CA ILE A 257 0.02 18.51 -14.97
C ILE A 257 -1.33 18.26 -14.32
N GLU A 258 -2.05 19.28 -13.85
CA GLU A 258 -3.46 19.18 -13.44
C GLU A 258 -4.35 18.72 -14.61
N GLN A 259 -4.10 19.23 -15.82
CA GLN A 259 -4.77 18.77 -17.04
C GLN A 259 -4.44 17.31 -17.37
N TRP A 260 -3.16 16.91 -17.30
CA TRP A 260 -2.75 15.51 -17.48
C TRP A 260 -3.34 14.58 -16.42
N ILE A 261 -3.34 14.96 -15.13
CA ILE A 261 -3.96 14.16 -14.05
C ILE A 261 -5.46 13.95 -14.35
N SER A 262 -6.16 14.99 -14.79
CA SER A 262 -7.58 14.89 -15.13
C SER A 262 -7.83 13.88 -16.27
N GLN A 263 -7.05 13.97 -17.36
CA GLN A 263 -7.13 13.03 -18.49
C GLN A 263 -6.63 11.62 -18.13
N LEU A 264 -5.69 11.49 -17.18
CA LEU A 264 -5.22 10.19 -16.68
C LEU A 264 -6.34 9.42 -15.98
N PHE A 265 -7.22 10.08 -15.23
CA PHE A 265 -8.40 9.44 -14.65
C PHE A 265 -9.42 9.02 -15.72
N GLU A 266 -9.70 9.85 -16.73
CA GLU A 266 -10.58 9.50 -17.87
C GLU A 266 -10.06 8.30 -18.68
N VAL A 267 -8.74 8.22 -18.87
CA VAL A 267 -8.08 7.04 -19.49
C VAL A 267 -8.13 5.83 -18.54
N ALA A 268 -7.95 6.04 -17.24
CA ALA A 268 -8.00 4.97 -16.24
C ALA A 268 -9.39 4.34 -16.09
N ILE A 269 -10.49 5.08 -16.32
CA ILE A 269 -11.84 4.49 -16.43
C ILE A 269 -11.84 3.36 -17.46
N LYS A 270 -11.31 3.59 -18.67
CA LYS A 270 -11.32 2.60 -19.76
C LYS A 270 -10.42 1.40 -19.47
N VAL A 271 -9.28 1.63 -18.81
CA VAL A 271 -8.39 0.56 -18.32
C VAL A 271 -9.06 -0.26 -17.22
N ASN A 272 -9.84 0.39 -16.34
CA ASN A 272 -10.64 -0.25 -15.31
C ASN A 272 -11.79 -1.09 -15.90
N GLU A 273 -12.59 -0.52 -16.81
CA GLU A 273 -13.65 -1.22 -17.56
C GLU A 273 -13.11 -2.46 -18.30
N ALA A 274 -11.98 -2.33 -18.99
CA ALA A 274 -11.35 -3.45 -19.69
C ALA A 274 -10.89 -4.55 -18.71
N ASN A 275 -10.25 -4.19 -17.59
CA ASN A 275 -9.90 -5.14 -16.54
C ASN A 275 -11.13 -5.79 -15.89
N GLN A 276 -12.22 -5.05 -15.65
CA GLN A 276 -13.48 -5.59 -15.14
C GLN A 276 -14.13 -6.58 -16.12
N SER A 277 -14.07 -6.32 -17.43
CA SER A 277 -14.63 -7.22 -18.44
C SER A 277 -13.96 -8.61 -18.50
N ASN A 278 -12.77 -8.73 -17.91
CA ASN A 278 -12.04 -9.99 -17.75
C ASN A 278 -12.29 -10.70 -16.39
N ILE A 279 -13.03 -10.08 -15.46
CA ILE A 279 -13.37 -10.68 -14.17
C ILE A 279 -14.54 -11.66 -14.36
N PRO A 280 -14.42 -12.97 -14.00
CA PRO A 280 -15.54 -13.90 -14.07
C PRO A 280 -16.65 -13.52 -13.09
N GLU A 281 -17.91 -13.65 -13.54
CA GLU A 281 -19.10 -13.35 -12.76
C GLU A 281 -19.28 -14.34 -11.58
N VAL A 282 -18.89 -13.92 -10.38
CA VAL A 282 -18.90 -14.76 -9.17
C VAL A 282 -19.40 -13.97 -7.96
N THR A 283 -20.53 -14.39 -7.38
CA THR A 283 -21.07 -13.85 -6.13
C THR A 283 -20.22 -14.26 -4.92
N ILE A 284 -19.92 -13.32 -4.01
CA ILE A 284 -19.20 -13.57 -2.76
C ILE A 284 -20.05 -13.03 -1.59
N ASP A 285 -20.68 -13.95 -0.86
CA ASP A 285 -21.64 -13.63 0.21
C ASP A 285 -20.93 -13.34 1.54
N ASP A 286 -20.23 -12.21 1.60
CA ASP A 286 -19.58 -11.66 2.80
C ASP A 286 -20.11 -10.25 3.05
N LYS A 287 -20.64 -9.99 4.25
CA LYS A 287 -21.28 -8.71 4.64
C LYS A 287 -20.35 -7.49 4.55
N ASN A 288 -19.04 -7.71 4.50
CA ASN A 288 -18.01 -6.68 4.36
C ASN A 288 -17.31 -6.73 2.99
N TYR A 289 -17.74 -7.61 2.09
CA TYR A 289 -17.28 -7.63 0.70
C TYR A 289 -18.04 -6.59 -0.12
N LYS A 290 -17.48 -5.38 -0.15
CA LYS A 290 -17.54 -4.62 -1.40
C LYS A 290 -16.69 -5.35 -2.44
N LEU A 291 -17.15 -5.35 -3.70
CA LEU A 291 -16.24 -5.52 -4.83
C LEU A 291 -15.05 -4.56 -4.62
N TYR A 292 -13.84 -5.04 -4.90
CA TYR A 292 -12.59 -4.36 -4.53
C TYR A 292 -12.60 -2.91 -5.03
N ILE A 293 -12.05 -1.94 -4.28
CA ILE A 293 -11.74 -0.64 -4.87
C ILE A 293 -10.66 -0.93 -5.91
N LEU A 294 -11.07 -0.97 -7.18
CA LEU A 294 -10.22 -1.45 -8.27
C LEU A 294 -9.01 -0.52 -8.39
N GLN A 295 -7.83 -1.09 -8.65
CA GLN A 295 -6.58 -0.33 -8.59
C GLN A 295 -5.90 -0.35 -9.95
N VAL A 296 -6.11 0.72 -10.73
CA VAL A 296 -5.53 0.87 -12.06
C VAL A 296 -4.04 1.14 -11.91
N SER A 297 -3.21 0.28 -12.51
CA SER A 297 -1.75 0.37 -12.39
C SER A 297 -1.17 1.40 -13.35
N SER A 298 -0.54 2.44 -12.80
CA SER A 298 0.24 3.45 -13.52
C SER A 298 1.72 3.19 -13.30
N ILE A 299 2.47 2.86 -14.35
CA ILE A 299 3.83 2.32 -14.28
C ILE A 299 4.81 3.30 -14.95
N GLY A 300 5.80 3.78 -14.19
CA GLY A 300 6.91 4.60 -14.71
C GLY A 300 8.26 3.93 -14.55
N PHE A 301 9.31 4.49 -15.16
CA PHE A 301 10.69 4.01 -15.00
C PHE A 301 11.43 4.83 -13.94
N ASN A 302 11.92 4.21 -12.85
CA ASN A 302 12.60 4.91 -11.75
C ASN A 302 11.71 5.95 -11.02
N SER A 303 10.41 5.94 -11.29
CA SER A 303 9.41 6.96 -10.94
C SER A 303 9.23 7.20 -9.43
N LYS A 304 9.53 6.19 -8.59
CA LYS A 304 9.39 6.22 -7.12
C LYS A 304 9.96 7.46 -6.43
N LYS A 305 11.13 7.94 -6.88
CA LYS A 305 11.88 9.01 -6.22
C LYS A 305 11.97 10.29 -7.05
N PHE A 306 11.67 10.22 -8.34
CA PHE A 306 11.75 11.36 -9.26
C PHE A 306 10.32 11.85 -9.56
N ASP A 307 9.62 11.19 -10.48
CA ASP A 307 8.29 11.60 -10.96
C ASP A 307 7.27 11.73 -9.83
N MET A 308 7.27 10.83 -8.85
CA MET A 308 6.34 10.91 -7.72
C MET A 308 6.53 12.17 -6.86
N ASN A 309 7.74 12.74 -6.80
CA ASN A 309 7.99 14.01 -6.12
C ASN A 309 7.53 15.22 -6.95
N LEU A 310 7.61 15.14 -8.28
CA LEU A 310 7.02 16.14 -9.19
C LEU A 310 5.49 16.13 -9.06
N LEU A 311 4.89 14.94 -9.12
CA LEU A 311 3.44 14.71 -9.06
C LEU A 311 2.82 15.10 -7.71
N LEU A 312 3.51 14.86 -6.59
CA LEU A 312 2.96 15.03 -5.25
C LEU A 312 2.34 16.41 -5.02
N LYS A 313 2.98 17.48 -5.52
CA LYS A 313 2.48 18.85 -5.32
C LYS A 313 1.16 19.13 -6.05
N HIS A 314 0.89 18.43 -7.16
CA HIS A 314 -0.34 18.56 -7.94
C HIS A 314 -1.42 17.60 -7.41
N LEU A 315 -1.06 16.37 -7.02
CA LEU A 315 -1.97 15.39 -6.42
C LEU A 315 -2.61 15.92 -5.12
N ILE A 316 -1.84 16.61 -4.26
CA ILE A 316 -2.37 17.23 -3.03
C ILE A 316 -3.44 18.29 -3.30
N LYS A 317 -3.39 19.01 -4.43
CA LYS A 317 -4.43 20.00 -4.80
C LYS A 317 -5.73 19.35 -5.25
N ASN A 318 -5.64 18.23 -5.98
CA ASN A 318 -6.75 17.64 -6.73
C ASN A 318 -7.65 16.73 -5.88
N LYS A 319 -8.06 17.16 -4.67
CA LYS A 319 -8.91 16.39 -3.73
C LYS A 319 -8.45 14.94 -3.45
N THR A 320 -7.18 14.59 -3.68
CA THR A 320 -6.75 13.18 -3.60
C THR A 320 -6.37 12.75 -2.19
N LYS A 321 -6.53 11.45 -1.94
CA LYS A 321 -5.98 10.74 -0.78
C LYS A 321 -4.77 9.93 -1.22
N ILE A 322 -3.60 10.27 -0.71
CA ILE A 322 -2.34 9.61 -1.07
C ILE A 322 -1.95 8.62 0.04
N GLN A 323 -1.58 7.39 -0.33
CA GLN A 323 -1.14 6.34 0.58
C GLN A 323 0.05 5.54 0.01
N TYR A 324 1.21 5.64 0.66
CA TYR A 324 2.41 4.88 0.30
C TYR A 324 2.39 3.46 0.88
N MET A 325 2.92 2.48 0.13
CA MET A 325 3.23 1.13 0.65
C MET A 325 4.72 1.01 1.00
N GLY A 326 5.09 1.44 2.20
CA GLY A 326 6.46 1.38 2.72
C GLY A 326 6.76 2.57 3.64
N LEU A 327 8.04 2.80 3.93
CA LEU A 327 8.54 4.14 4.26
C LEU A 327 8.58 4.96 2.96
N THR A 328 8.40 6.27 3.00
CA THR A 328 8.27 7.09 1.77
C THR A 328 9.55 7.11 0.94
N THR A 329 10.73 7.07 1.58
CA THR A 329 12.04 6.89 0.91
C THR A 329 12.22 5.54 0.21
N GLN A 330 11.36 4.55 0.51
CA GLN A 330 11.42 3.18 -0.01
C GLN A 330 10.04 2.66 -0.45
N ALA A 331 9.14 3.57 -0.87
CA ALA A 331 7.77 3.22 -1.21
C ALA A 331 7.73 2.24 -2.39
N LYS A 332 6.98 1.14 -2.26
CA LYS A 332 6.87 0.11 -3.30
C LYS A 332 5.83 0.46 -4.36
N GLN A 333 4.78 1.16 -3.93
CA GLN A 333 3.75 1.76 -4.76
C GLN A 333 3.15 2.96 -4.01
N THR A 334 2.51 3.87 -4.73
CA THR A 334 1.71 4.98 -4.17
C THR A 334 0.28 4.82 -4.66
N ILE A 335 -0.66 4.66 -3.73
CA ILE A 335 -2.09 4.60 -4.02
C ILE A 335 -2.66 6.02 -3.93
N VAL A 336 -3.46 6.41 -4.92
CA VAL A 336 -4.11 7.71 -5.03
C VAL A 336 -5.61 7.49 -5.24
N SER A 337 -6.41 7.67 -4.19
CA SER A 337 -7.88 7.72 -4.28
C SER A 337 -8.32 9.14 -4.61
N HIS A 338 -9.34 9.34 -5.44
CA HIS A 338 -9.91 10.65 -5.74
C HIS A 338 -11.42 10.63 -5.49
N LEU A 339 -11.97 11.66 -4.83
CA LEU A 339 -13.35 11.65 -4.31
C LEU A 339 -14.43 11.37 -5.34
N ASP A 340 -14.23 11.78 -6.59
CA ASP A 340 -15.24 11.70 -7.65
C ASP A 340 -15.18 10.37 -8.45
N TYR A 341 -14.33 9.40 -8.08
CA TYR A 341 -14.22 8.08 -8.73
C TYR A 341 -14.31 6.92 -7.71
N ASP A 342 -14.67 5.72 -8.18
CA ASP A 342 -14.85 4.50 -7.38
C ASP A 342 -13.64 3.53 -7.39
N PHE A 343 -12.56 3.94 -8.06
CA PHE A 343 -11.29 3.22 -8.19
C PHE A 343 -10.10 4.06 -7.70
N ASP A 344 -8.99 3.40 -7.35
CA ASP A 344 -7.71 4.07 -7.05
C ASP A 344 -6.77 4.03 -8.27
N LEU A 345 -5.93 5.05 -8.42
CA LEU A 345 -4.70 4.94 -9.21
C LEU A 345 -3.58 4.35 -8.33
N ARG A 346 -2.88 3.33 -8.83
CA ARG A 346 -1.73 2.70 -8.17
C ARG A 346 -0.46 3.02 -8.98
N PHE A 347 0.27 4.03 -8.54
CA PHE A 347 1.56 4.41 -9.12
C PHE A 347 2.67 3.44 -8.69
N ILE A 348 3.40 2.93 -9.68
CA ILE A 348 4.40 1.87 -9.55
C ILE A 348 5.63 2.28 -10.37
N ASP A 349 6.80 1.83 -9.92
CA ASP A 349 8.05 1.89 -10.67
C ASP A 349 8.39 0.49 -11.19
N ILE A 350 8.67 0.35 -12.49
CA ILE A 350 8.99 -0.93 -13.14
C ILE A 350 10.24 -1.60 -12.52
N LEU A 351 11.17 -0.84 -11.93
CA LEU A 351 12.32 -1.38 -11.20
C LEU A 351 11.89 -2.19 -9.95
N SER A 352 10.62 -2.12 -9.51
CA SER A 352 10.06 -3.04 -8.50
C SER A 352 10.06 -4.51 -8.92
N PHE A 353 10.09 -4.78 -10.22
CA PHE A 353 9.97 -6.11 -10.81
C PHE A 353 11.32 -6.63 -11.33
N LEU A 354 12.38 -5.84 -11.25
CA LEU A 354 13.69 -6.14 -11.82
C LEU A 354 14.75 -6.30 -10.71
N PRO A 355 15.87 -6.99 -11.00
CA PRO A 355 17.09 -6.89 -10.20
C PRO A 355 17.60 -5.45 -10.14
N PRO A 356 18.38 -5.06 -9.12
CA PRO A 356 19.02 -3.74 -9.06
C PRO A 356 19.98 -3.52 -10.24
N ASN A 357 20.26 -2.25 -10.53
CA ASN A 357 21.22 -1.76 -11.54
C ASN A 357 20.85 -1.98 -13.03
N ASN A 358 19.60 -2.34 -13.36
CA ASN A 358 19.13 -2.31 -14.75
C ASN A 358 18.79 -0.87 -15.18
N ALA A 359 19.48 -0.33 -16.18
CA ALA A 359 19.13 0.95 -16.80
C ALA A 359 18.04 0.79 -17.89
N LEU A 360 17.30 1.86 -18.23
CA LEU A 360 16.25 1.80 -19.27
C LEU A 360 16.82 1.30 -20.61
N LYS A 361 17.98 1.81 -21.03
CA LYS A 361 18.72 1.34 -22.23
C LYS A 361 18.96 -0.17 -22.19
N GLN A 362 19.36 -0.75 -21.05
CA GLN A 362 19.58 -2.20 -20.90
C GLN A 362 18.28 -3.02 -20.82
N PHE A 363 17.22 -2.45 -20.25
CA PHE A 363 15.89 -3.06 -20.21
C PHE A 363 15.31 -3.14 -21.63
N VAL A 364 15.41 -2.06 -22.40
CA VAL A 364 14.92 -1.98 -23.79
C VAL A 364 15.82 -2.76 -24.76
N GLU A 365 17.15 -2.70 -24.66
CA GLU A 365 18.05 -3.46 -25.56
C GLU A 365 17.95 -4.98 -25.36
N LYS A 366 17.34 -5.44 -24.26
CA LYS A 366 17.00 -6.84 -24.03
C LYS A 366 15.67 -7.26 -24.70
N PHE A 367 14.83 -6.30 -25.12
CA PHE A 367 13.42 -6.52 -25.50
C PHE A 367 12.87 -5.60 -26.65
N GLY A 368 13.67 -4.79 -27.36
CA GLY A 368 13.18 -3.79 -28.34
C GLY A 368 14.22 -3.17 -29.32
N THR A 369 13.76 -2.31 -30.24
CA THR A 369 14.48 -1.81 -31.46
C THR A 369 14.53 -0.26 -31.61
N LYS A 370 15.29 0.29 -32.59
CA LYS A 370 15.67 1.74 -32.72
C LYS A 370 15.46 2.36 -34.13
N GLY A 371 15.49 3.71 -34.29
CA GLY A 371 15.36 4.47 -35.57
C GLY A 371 15.63 6.00 -35.46
N GLN A 372 15.96 6.73 -36.57
CA GLN A 372 17.14 7.66 -36.67
C GLN A 372 17.02 9.19 -37.12
N THR A 373 18.19 9.91 -37.19
CA THR A 373 18.74 11.16 -37.91
C THR A 373 19.40 12.46 -37.20
N THR A 374 19.34 13.77 -37.56
CA THR A 374 20.19 14.95 -37.08
C THR A 374 20.12 15.48 -35.60
N PRO A 375 20.88 16.54 -35.14
CA PRO A 375 21.15 16.80 -33.69
C PRO A 375 21.07 18.23 -33.02
N PHE A 376 20.85 18.27 -31.68
CA PHE A 376 21.44 19.19 -30.65
C PHE A 376 22.98 19.36 -30.80
N THR A 377 23.60 20.37 -30.21
CA THR A 377 25.08 20.42 -30.12
C THR A 377 25.62 19.48 -29.05
N ASN A 378 26.91 19.10 -29.11
CA ASN A 378 27.54 18.30 -28.06
C ASN A 378 27.57 19.05 -26.71
N GLU A 379 27.50 20.38 -26.72
CA GLU A 379 27.49 21.23 -25.52
C GLU A 379 26.12 21.24 -24.82
N ASP A 380 25.01 20.99 -25.53
CA ASP A 380 23.66 20.86 -24.93
C ASP A 380 23.55 19.69 -23.94
N PHE A 381 24.44 18.69 -24.04
CA PHE A 381 24.43 17.47 -23.21
C PHE A 381 25.31 17.54 -21.95
N TYR A 382 25.89 18.71 -21.64
CA TYR A 382 26.85 18.84 -20.54
C TYR A 382 26.16 18.83 -19.15
N ASP A 383 26.19 17.66 -18.50
CA ASP A 383 25.80 17.45 -17.10
C ASP A 383 26.77 18.16 -16.17
N LYS A 384 26.34 19.32 -15.66
CA LYS A 384 27.11 20.16 -14.73
C LYS A 384 27.21 19.56 -13.32
N LEU A 385 26.29 18.69 -12.91
CA LEU A 385 26.24 18.12 -11.56
C LEU A 385 27.19 16.93 -11.38
N ASN A 386 27.33 16.08 -12.41
CA ASN A 386 28.32 15.00 -12.45
C ASN A 386 29.59 15.40 -13.23
N ASN A 387 29.62 16.64 -13.76
CA ASN A 387 30.71 17.27 -14.50
C ASN A 387 31.21 16.42 -15.68
N LYS A 388 30.25 15.98 -16.51
CA LYS A 388 30.40 15.04 -17.63
C LYS A 388 29.65 15.53 -18.85
N ASN A 389 30.01 14.99 -20.00
CA ASN A 389 29.24 15.14 -21.23
C ASN A 389 28.83 13.75 -21.76
N ILE A 390 27.91 13.73 -22.73
CA ILE A 390 27.60 12.56 -23.55
C ILE A 390 28.87 11.99 -24.21
N SER A 391 28.92 10.67 -24.42
CA SER A 391 30.02 10.05 -25.16
C SER A 391 30.00 10.51 -26.63
N HIS A 392 31.15 10.45 -27.31
CA HIS A 392 31.19 10.77 -28.75
C HIS A 392 30.33 9.79 -29.57
N GLU A 393 30.26 8.53 -29.14
CA GLU A 393 29.52 7.43 -29.78
C GLU A 393 28.00 7.57 -29.60
N ASP A 394 27.53 7.87 -28.38
CA ASP A 394 26.11 8.18 -28.13
C ASP A 394 25.72 9.52 -28.78
N TYR A 395 26.64 10.49 -28.87
CA TYR A 395 26.42 11.74 -29.59
C TYR A 395 26.35 11.52 -31.11
N GLU A 396 27.16 10.65 -31.70
CA GLU A 396 27.01 10.25 -33.11
C GLU A 396 25.74 9.44 -33.33
N GLN A 397 25.38 8.53 -32.42
CA GLN A 397 24.07 7.84 -32.47
C GLN A 397 22.95 8.88 -32.46
N TYR A 398 23.06 9.93 -31.65
CA TYR A 398 22.09 11.01 -31.55
C TYR A 398 22.11 12.00 -32.74
N CYS A 399 23.28 12.30 -33.32
CA CYS A 399 23.44 12.93 -34.65
C CYS A 399 22.91 12.07 -35.79
N ASN A 400 22.60 10.82 -35.46
CA ASN A 400 21.83 9.90 -36.26
C ASN A 400 20.55 9.43 -35.52
N GLU A 401 19.90 10.20 -34.62
CA GLU A 401 18.53 9.97 -34.08
C GLU A 401 17.38 11.02 -34.33
N SER A 402 17.54 12.15 -35.08
CA SER A 402 16.48 13.21 -35.34
C SER A 402 16.14 13.96 -36.72
N ILE A 403 16.56 13.69 -37.99
CA ILE A 403 16.14 14.50 -39.20
C ILE A 403 14.64 14.35 -39.41
N ASN A 404 14.16 13.13 -39.17
CA ASN A 404 12.76 12.75 -39.31
C ASN A 404 11.79 13.60 -38.46
N PHE A 405 12.28 14.55 -37.66
CA PHE A 405 11.49 15.51 -36.89
C PHE A 405 11.77 16.95 -37.34
N GLU A 406 10.70 17.70 -37.58
CA GLU A 406 10.72 19.09 -38.04
C GLU A 406 11.53 20.04 -37.12
N ASN A 407 11.62 19.71 -35.82
CA ASN A 407 12.30 20.52 -34.82
C ASN A 407 12.63 19.72 -33.54
N ARG A 408 13.51 20.29 -32.70
CA ARG A 408 13.95 19.78 -31.38
C ARG A 408 12.80 19.38 -30.45
N ARG A 409 11.62 20.00 -30.56
CA ARG A 409 10.46 19.68 -29.70
C ARG A 409 9.73 18.44 -30.15
N GLU A 410 9.45 18.29 -31.44
CA GLU A 410 8.78 17.09 -31.96
C GLU A 410 9.69 15.85 -31.88
N TYR A 411 11.02 16.03 -31.90
CA TYR A 411 11.98 15.00 -31.44
C TYR A 411 11.74 14.65 -29.96
N LEU A 412 11.87 15.61 -29.05
CA LEU A 412 11.75 15.36 -27.60
C LEU A 412 10.41 14.71 -27.22
N LYS A 413 9.31 15.19 -27.81
CA LYS A 413 7.97 14.60 -27.71
C LYS A 413 7.92 13.17 -28.24
N HIS A 414 8.53 12.89 -29.40
CA HIS A 414 8.62 11.53 -29.92
C HIS A 414 9.38 10.60 -28.96
N TYR A 415 10.48 11.06 -28.36
CA TYR A 415 11.28 10.22 -27.45
C TYR A 415 10.56 9.94 -26.15
N ASN A 416 9.96 10.95 -25.51
CA ASN A 416 9.20 10.74 -24.27
C ASN A 416 7.96 9.84 -24.49
N ILE A 417 7.28 9.96 -25.64
CA ILE A 417 6.22 9.02 -26.07
C ILE A 417 6.80 7.62 -26.37
N ARG A 418 7.97 7.53 -27.00
CA ARG A 418 8.67 6.27 -27.30
C ARG A 418 9.14 5.57 -26.03
N ASP A 419 9.50 6.28 -24.97
CA ASP A 419 9.95 5.71 -23.70
C ASP A 419 8.79 5.14 -22.87
N VAL A 420 7.62 5.79 -22.86
CA VAL A 420 6.40 5.18 -22.28
C VAL A 420 5.90 4.00 -23.11
N ILE A 421 6.07 4.01 -24.44
CA ILE A 421 5.71 2.87 -25.32
C ILE A 421 6.71 1.71 -25.17
N CYS A 422 8.01 1.97 -25.05
CA CYS A 422 9.03 0.91 -25.04
C CYS A 422 8.97 0.06 -23.76
N MET A 423 8.36 0.57 -22.68
CA MET A 423 8.05 -0.21 -21.47
C MET A 423 6.95 -1.27 -21.68
N ILE A 424 6.06 -1.12 -22.67
CA ILE A 424 4.88 -1.98 -22.85
C ILE A 424 5.27 -3.43 -23.16
N ASN A 425 6.12 -3.67 -24.18
CA ASN A 425 6.52 -5.03 -24.55
C ASN A 425 7.24 -5.77 -23.40
N PRO A 426 8.19 -5.17 -22.67
CA PRO A 426 8.73 -5.73 -21.44
C PRO A 426 7.69 -5.98 -20.34
N ILE A 427 6.73 -5.09 -20.12
CA ILE A 427 5.65 -5.28 -19.13
C ILE A 427 4.80 -6.50 -19.51
N ASN A 428 4.32 -6.58 -20.76
CA ASN A 428 3.52 -7.71 -21.23
C ASN A 428 4.31 -9.03 -21.15
N TYR A 429 5.62 -9.02 -21.45
CA TYR A 429 6.49 -10.19 -21.25
C TYR A 429 6.63 -10.60 -19.78
N LEU A 430 6.80 -9.63 -18.86
CA LEU A 430 6.84 -9.91 -17.41
C LEU A 430 5.50 -10.44 -16.88
N ILE A 431 4.37 -9.92 -17.38
CA ILE A 431 3.03 -10.46 -17.08
C ILE A 431 2.91 -11.89 -17.62
N GLN A 432 3.36 -12.17 -18.85
CA GLN A 432 3.32 -13.53 -19.41
C GLN A 432 4.10 -14.54 -18.54
N ILE A 433 5.39 -14.30 -18.25
CA ILE A 433 6.21 -15.29 -17.54
C ILE A 433 5.78 -15.50 -16.07
N THR A 434 5.12 -14.50 -15.46
CA THR A 434 4.52 -14.66 -14.12
C THR A 434 3.17 -15.37 -14.19
N TRP A 435 2.44 -15.20 -15.30
CA TRP A 435 1.18 -15.88 -15.56
C TRP A 435 1.32 -17.35 -16.02
N GLU A 436 2.44 -17.72 -16.63
CA GLU A 436 2.86 -19.12 -16.78
C GLU A 436 2.92 -19.81 -15.40
N GLU A 437 3.39 -19.08 -14.39
CA GLU A 437 3.35 -19.50 -13.00
C GLU A 437 1.99 -19.30 -12.29
N LYS A 438 0.97 -18.75 -12.97
CA LYS A 438 -0.35 -18.41 -12.40
C LYS A 438 -0.27 -17.48 -11.19
N VAL A 439 0.61 -16.48 -11.27
CA VAL A 439 0.70 -15.33 -10.36
C VAL A 439 0.46 -14.06 -11.18
N ASP A 440 -0.46 -13.20 -10.76
CA ASP A 440 -0.68 -11.89 -11.40
C ASP A 440 0.44 -10.92 -11.00
N MET A 441 1.17 -10.37 -11.98
CA MET A 441 2.26 -9.41 -11.72
C MET A 441 1.78 -8.11 -11.07
N LEU A 442 0.67 -7.54 -11.54
CA LEU A 442 0.19 -6.21 -11.17
C LEU A 442 -0.49 -6.22 -9.80
N GLU A 443 -1.11 -7.34 -9.40
CA GLU A 443 -1.52 -7.57 -8.00
C GLU A 443 -0.31 -7.75 -7.05
N CYS A 444 0.85 -8.22 -7.53
CA CYS A 444 1.89 -8.82 -6.70
C CYS A 444 3.22 -8.05 -6.66
N ILE A 445 3.23 -6.88 -6.02
CA ILE A 445 4.39 -5.97 -6.02
C ILE A 445 5.18 -6.05 -4.70
N PRO A 446 6.51 -6.28 -4.68
CA PRO A 446 7.49 -6.28 -5.78
C PRO A 446 7.89 -7.72 -6.19
N LEU A 447 8.97 -7.88 -6.99
CA LEU A 447 9.53 -9.18 -7.41
C LEU A 447 9.67 -10.21 -6.27
N ALA A 448 10.04 -9.79 -5.06
CA ALA A 448 10.15 -10.66 -3.89
C ALA A 448 8.79 -11.25 -3.42
N GLN A 449 7.68 -10.54 -3.65
CA GLN A 449 6.32 -11.03 -3.42
C GLN A 449 5.91 -12.06 -4.48
N ILE A 450 6.24 -11.81 -5.75
CA ILE A 450 6.05 -12.76 -6.86
C ILE A 450 6.80 -14.07 -6.56
N ALA A 451 8.11 -13.99 -6.25
CA ALA A 451 8.93 -15.15 -5.89
C ALA A 451 8.40 -15.92 -4.66
N SER A 452 7.84 -15.22 -3.68
CA SER A 452 7.17 -15.86 -2.53
C SER A 452 5.91 -16.62 -2.97
N GLN A 453 5.07 -16.05 -3.83
CA GLN A 453 3.88 -16.72 -4.33
C GLN A 453 4.22 -17.94 -5.18
N ILE A 454 5.18 -17.84 -6.11
CA ILE A 454 5.67 -18.98 -6.90
C ILE A 454 6.19 -20.09 -5.98
N LYS A 455 7.05 -19.77 -5.01
CA LYS A 455 7.56 -20.74 -4.04
C LYS A 455 6.43 -21.47 -3.30
N TYR A 456 5.46 -20.73 -2.76
CA TYR A 456 4.39 -21.34 -1.98
C TYR A 456 3.33 -22.03 -2.84
N LYS A 457 3.13 -21.65 -4.11
CA LYS A 457 2.35 -22.46 -5.07
C LYS A 457 2.91 -23.88 -5.15
N TYR A 458 4.23 -24.03 -5.31
CA TYR A 458 4.86 -25.35 -5.36
C TYR A 458 4.72 -26.15 -4.05
N CYS A 459 4.76 -25.50 -2.88
CA CYS A 459 4.49 -26.16 -1.60
C CYS A 459 3.04 -26.70 -1.49
N TYR A 460 2.08 -26.07 -2.16
CA TYR A 460 0.66 -26.46 -2.18
C TYR A 460 0.26 -27.16 -3.49
N ALA A 461 1.22 -27.66 -4.28
CA ALA A 461 0.94 -28.32 -5.57
C ALA A 461 0.17 -29.66 -5.45
N LYS A 462 0.05 -30.23 -4.24
CA LYS A 462 -0.79 -31.40 -3.93
C LYS A 462 -2.08 -31.04 -3.18
N PHE A 463 -2.43 -29.75 -3.10
CA PHE A 463 -3.64 -29.31 -2.42
C PHE A 463 -4.88 -29.58 -3.28
N ASP A 464 -5.86 -30.27 -2.69
CA ASP A 464 -7.20 -30.50 -3.20
C ASP A 464 -8.19 -30.16 -2.08
N ILE A 465 -9.13 -29.25 -2.36
CA ILE A 465 -10.14 -28.82 -1.39
C ILE A 465 -11.13 -29.94 -1.01
N ASN A 466 -11.23 -31.01 -1.79
CA ASN A 466 -12.13 -32.14 -1.54
C ASN A 466 -11.41 -33.35 -0.92
N ALA A 467 -10.09 -33.32 -0.79
CA ALA A 467 -9.31 -34.39 -0.18
C ALA A 467 -9.52 -34.46 1.35
N SER A 468 -9.45 -35.67 1.91
CA SER A 468 -9.59 -35.89 3.35
C SER A 468 -8.24 -35.87 4.08
N TYR A 469 -7.77 -34.66 4.38
CA TYR A 469 -6.60 -34.43 5.23
C TYR A 469 -6.90 -34.77 6.70
N ASN A 470 -6.94 -36.06 7.01
CA ASN A 470 -7.18 -36.59 8.35
C ASN A 470 -6.04 -36.21 9.29
N ILE A 471 -6.26 -35.24 10.18
CA ILE A 471 -5.31 -34.95 11.26
C ILE A 471 -5.42 -36.10 12.27
N VAL A 472 -4.42 -37.00 12.30
CA VAL A 472 -4.38 -38.18 13.18
C VAL A 472 -4.08 -37.75 14.62
N ASN A 473 -5.09 -37.16 15.23
CA ASN A 473 -5.09 -36.71 16.62
C ASN A 473 -5.26 -37.93 17.55
N GLY A 474 -4.15 -38.47 18.06
CA GLY A 474 -4.11 -39.49 19.12
C GLY A 474 -4.59 -39.01 20.50
N PHE A 475 -5.49 -38.02 20.53
CA PHE A 475 -6.07 -37.43 21.73
C PHE A 475 -7.41 -38.10 22.05
N GLU A 476 -7.70 -38.24 23.35
CA GLU A 476 -8.95 -38.80 23.85
C GLU A 476 -10.18 -38.05 23.32
N GLN A 477 -11.25 -38.80 23.04
CA GLN A 477 -12.54 -38.27 22.59
C GLN A 477 -13.13 -37.29 23.63
N PHE A 478 -13.84 -36.28 23.16
CA PHE A 478 -14.42 -35.26 24.03
C PHE A 478 -15.65 -35.80 24.79
N GLU A 479 -15.67 -35.64 26.11
CA GLU A 479 -16.81 -36.00 26.96
C GLU A 479 -17.68 -34.77 27.28
N VAL A 480 -18.98 -34.85 26.98
CA VAL A 480 -19.94 -33.78 27.27
C VAL A 480 -20.40 -33.87 28.73
N THR A 481 -19.73 -33.09 29.58
CA THR A 481 -20.06 -32.90 31.00
C THR A 481 -21.06 -31.76 31.22
N LEU A 482 -21.86 -31.86 32.28
CA LEU A 482 -22.87 -30.86 32.65
C LEU A 482 -22.27 -29.47 32.88
N TYR A 483 -21.15 -29.38 33.60
CA TYR A 483 -20.44 -28.12 33.80
C TYR A 483 -20.00 -27.48 32.47
N TRP A 484 -19.56 -28.27 31.49
CA TRP A 484 -19.20 -27.74 30.19
C TRP A 484 -20.42 -27.26 29.39
N TRP A 485 -21.51 -28.04 29.38
CA TRP A 485 -22.71 -27.71 28.62
C TRP A 485 -23.39 -26.43 29.13
N ASN A 486 -23.59 -26.32 30.44
CA ASN A 486 -24.28 -25.18 31.05
C ASN A 486 -23.50 -23.86 30.86
N ASN A 487 -22.16 -23.93 30.77
CA ASN A 487 -21.33 -22.79 30.39
C ASN A 487 -21.42 -22.44 28.89
N LYS A 488 -21.64 -23.43 28.01
CA LYS A 488 -21.89 -23.20 26.58
C LYS A 488 -23.25 -22.56 26.32
N VAL A 489 -24.32 -23.08 26.92
CA VAL A 489 -25.69 -22.52 26.83
C VAL A 489 -25.70 -21.04 27.20
N LYS A 490 -25.07 -20.67 28.32
CA LYS A 490 -24.94 -19.26 28.77
C LYS A 490 -24.20 -18.39 27.75
N GLY A 491 -23.12 -18.91 27.15
CA GLY A 491 -22.42 -18.22 26.08
C GLY A 491 -23.28 -17.97 24.85
N TYR A 492 -24.04 -18.98 24.40
CA TYR A 492 -24.91 -18.88 23.22
C TYR A 492 -26.07 -17.91 23.43
N VAL A 493 -26.71 -17.93 24.61
CA VAL A 493 -27.76 -16.95 24.96
C VAL A 493 -27.21 -15.53 24.95
N SER A 494 -26.09 -15.26 25.64
CA SER A 494 -25.53 -13.90 25.67
C SER A 494 -24.98 -13.41 24.32
N GLU A 495 -24.56 -14.31 23.42
CA GLU A 495 -24.18 -13.95 22.06
C GLU A 495 -25.39 -13.54 21.21
N ASP A 496 -26.51 -14.27 21.33
CA ASP A 496 -27.75 -14.00 20.61
C ASP A 496 -28.48 -12.76 21.17
N GLU A 497 -28.48 -12.55 22.49
CA GLU A 497 -28.93 -11.31 23.14
C GLU A 497 -28.15 -10.09 22.63
N TYR A 498 -26.82 -10.18 22.57
CA TYR A 498 -25.95 -9.10 22.08
C TYR A 498 -26.20 -8.78 20.60
N ALA A 499 -26.45 -9.81 19.78
CA ALA A 499 -26.82 -9.68 18.38
C ALA A 499 -28.31 -9.35 18.14
N LYS A 500 -29.13 -9.25 19.19
CA LYS A 500 -30.59 -8.99 19.16
C LYS A 500 -31.39 -10.03 18.36
N ARG A 501 -31.00 -11.31 18.44
CA ARG A 501 -31.77 -12.43 17.87
C ARG A 501 -32.89 -12.86 18.84
N ASP A 502 -33.85 -13.65 18.34
CA ASP A 502 -34.76 -14.38 19.22
C ASP A 502 -33.98 -15.46 20.01
N ILE A 503 -34.29 -15.58 21.29
CA ILE A 503 -33.73 -16.56 22.23
C ILE A 503 -34.79 -17.50 22.82
N ILE A 504 -36.09 -17.30 22.53
CA ILE A 504 -37.20 -18.07 23.12
C ILE A 504 -37.07 -19.57 22.83
N ASN A 505 -36.50 -19.92 21.67
CA ASN A 505 -36.37 -21.29 21.17
C ASN A 505 -34.91 -21.78 21.13
N ASN A 506 -33.99 -21.13 21.87
CA ASN A 506 -32.60 -21.56 21.97
C ASN A 506 -32.45 -22.88 22.75
N VAL A 507 -31.32 -23.55 22.54
CA VAL A 507 -30.93 -24.75 23.31
C VAL A 507 -30.82 -24.46 24.82
N THR A 508 -31.25 -25.40 25.66
CA THR A 508 -31.28 -25.27 27.13
C THR A 508 -30.28 -26.19 27.83
N GLU A 509 -30.12 -26.05 29.15
CA GLU A 509 -29.28 -26.94 29.96
C GLU A 509 -29.79 -28.41 29.92
N ASP A 510 -31.08 -28.62 29.64
CA ASP A 510 -31.74 -29.94 29.53
C ASP A 510 -31.35 -30.72 28.26
N ASP A 511 -30.85 -30.04 27.23
CA ASP A 511 -30.50 -30.66 25.93
C ASP A 511 -29.21 -31.50 25.95
N ILE A 512 -28.59 -31.62 27.13
CA ILE A 512 -27.26 -32.20 27.31
C ILE A 512 -27.12 -33.62 26.73
N ASP A 513 -28.11 -34.49 26.91
CA ASP A 513 -27.99 -35.89 26.49
C ASP A 513 -28.04 -36.01 24.95
N GLN A 514 -28.89 -35.21 24.29
CA GLN A 514 -28.89 -35.08 22.83
C GLN A 514 -27.53 -34.57 22.31
N ILE A 515 -26.92 -33.61 23.01
CA ILE A 515 -25.60 -33.06 22.64
C ILE A 515 -24.48 -34.07 22.92
N ARG A 516 -24.59 -34.89 23.97
CA ARG A 516 -23.64 -35.98 24.26
C ARG A 516 -23.67 -37.04 23.18
N ASP A 517 -24.86 -37.53 22.81
CA ASP A 517 -25.03 -38.55 21.79
C ASP A 517 -24.54 -38.07 20.42
N LYS A 518 -24.84 -36.82 20.06
CA LYS A 518 -24.28 -36.18 18.86
C LYS A 518 -22.76 -36.05 18.92
N ALA A 519 -22.18 -35.54 20.00
CA ALA A 519 -20.73 -35.40 20.12
C ALA A 519 -19.98 -36.76 20.17
N ALA A 520 -20.68 -37.83 20.54
CA ALA A 520 -20.16 -39.20 20.53
C ALA A 520 -20.18 -39.86 19.12
N SER A 521 -21.23 -39.58 18.33
CA SER A 521 -21.52 -40.26 17.05
C SER A 521 -21.23 -39.43 15.79
N GLU A 522 -21.44 -38.12 15.83
CA GLU A 522 -21.20 -37.18 14.72
C GLU A 522 -19.71 -36.75 14.65
N THR A 523 -19.39 -35.94 13.63
CA THR A 523 -18.10 -35.25 13.49
C THR A 523 -18.33 -33.77 13.23
N CYS A 524 -17.28 -32.96 13.23
CA CYS A 524 -17.41 -31.55 12.85
C CYS A 524 -17.92 -31.42 11.40
N HIS A 525 -19.13 -30.86 11.20
CA HIS A 525 -19.76 -30.77 9.88
C HIS A 525 -18.92 -30.03 8.80
N GLN A 526 -18.04 -29.10 9.20
CA GLN A 526 -17.15 -28.36 8.29
C GLN A 526 -15.86 -29.11 7.90
N CYS A 527 -15.37 -30.04 8.73
CA CYS A 527 -14.01 -30.57 8.57
C CYS A 527 -13.87 -32.09 8.76
N HIS A 528 -14.95 -32.74 9.20
CA HIS A 528 -15.15 -34.17 9.44
C HIS A 528 -14.21 -34.82 10.47
N ASN A 529 -13.43 -34.03 11.21
CA ASN A 529 -12.68 -34.51 12.36
C ASN A 529 -13.62 -34.84 13.55
N LYS A 530 -13.32 -35.91 14.28
CA LYS A 530 -13.95 -36.22 15.57
C LYS A 530 -13.63 -35.18 16.64
N PHE A 531 -14.50 -35.08 17.64
CA PHE A 531 -14.30 -34.18 18.78
C PHE A 531 -13.36 -34.80 19.82
N THR A 532 -12.36 -34.05 20.26
CA THR A 532 -11.34 -34.49 21.24
C THR A 532 -11.14 -33.44 22.33
N LYS A 533 -10.36 -33.77 23.36
CA LYS A 533 -10.00 -32.81 24.43
C LYS A 533 -9.35 -31.52 23.90
N GLU A 534 -8.65 -31.57 22.76
CA GLU A 534 -8.16 -30.38 22.03
C GLU A 534 -9.18 -29.85 21.01
N ASN A 535 -9.77 -30.74 20.20
CA ASN A 535 -10.73 -30.40 19.15
C ASN A 535 -12.16 -30.35 19.71
N LYS A 536 -12.43 -29.41 20.64
CA LYS A 536 -13.70 -29.33 21.38
C LYS A 536 -14.89 -28.94 20.48
N PRO A 537 -16.10 -29.50 20.72
CA PRO A 537 -17.30 -29.16 19.98
C PRO A 537 -17.85 -27.77 20.31
N THR A 538 -18.68 -27.26 19.41
CA THR A 538 -19.47 -26.03 19.50
C THR A 538 -20.71 -26.20 18.62
N LEU A 539 -21.75 -25.41 18.86
CA LEU A 539 -22.82 -25.23 17.89
C LEU A 539 -22.39 -24.12 16.91
N ASP A 540 -22.42 -24.43 15.62
CA ASP A 540 -22.39 -23.45 14.53
C ASP A 540 -23.82 -23.24 14.03
N ARG A 541 -24.18 -22.00 13.73
CA ARG A 541 -25.50 -21.64 13.19
C ARG A 541 -25.54 -21.87 11.68
N ILE A 542 -26.62 -22.48 11.20
CA ILE A 542 -26.88 -22.62 9.76
C ILE A 542 -27.20 -21.24 9.19
N ASP A 543 -28.16 -20.53 9.76
CA ASP A 543 -28.46 -19.13 9.52
C ASP A 543 -27.97 -18.26 10.70
N ASN A 544 -27.05 -17.33 10.41
CA ASN A 544 -26.48 -16.40 11.38
C ASN A 544 -27.42 -15.25 11.80
N SER A 545 -28.62 -15.14 11.22
CA SER A 545 -29.69 -14.23 11.64
C SER A 545 -30.61 -14.83 12.71
N ILE A 546 -30.74 -16.17 12.74
CA ILE A 546 -31.56 -16.93 13.70
C ILE A 546 -30.71 -17.31 14.93
N GLY A 547 -31.32 -17.41 16.12
CA GLY A 547 -30.63 -17.83 17.34
C GLY A 547 -30.15 -19.29 17.32
N HIS A 548 -29.46 -19.72 18.37
CA HIS A 548 -29.01 -21.11 18.57
C HIS A 548 -30.15 -22.09 18.89
N THR A 549 -31.12 -22.23 17.98
CA THR A 549 -32.22 -23.19 18.09
C THR A 549 -31.81 -24.61 17.69
N LYS A 550 -32.57 -25.62 18.11
CA LYS A 550 -32.28 -27.05 17.81
C LYS A 550 -32.21 -27.39 16.33
N SER A 551 -32.96 -26.66 15.49
CA SER A 551 -32.99 -26.83 14.03
C SER A 551 -31.99 -25.94 13.29
N ASN A 552 -31.55 -24.83 13.91
CA ASN A 552 -30.57 -23.92 13.31
C ASN A 552 -29.10 -24.28 13.64
N CYS A 553 -28.84 -25.34 14.42
CA CYS A 553 -27.51 -25.65 14.94
C CYS A 553 -26.92 -26.97 14.41
N GLN A 554 -25.64 -26.94 14.02
CA GLN A 554 -24.84 -28.13 13.69
C GLN A 554 -23.57 -28.19 14.56
N LEU A 555 -23.02 -29.39 14.79
CA LEU A 555 -21.77 -29.52 15.56
C LEU A 555 -20.55 -29.12 14.71
N ALA A 556 -19.91 -28.01 15.08
CA ALA A 556 -18.62 -27.58 14.57
C ALA A 556 -17.54 -27.70 15.66
N CYS A 557 -16.27 -27.91 15.31
CA CYS A 557 -15.21 -27.69 16.28
C CYS A 557 -14.92 -26.18 16.41
N GLN A 558 -14.41 -25.77 17.57
CA GLN A 558 -14.16 -24.36 17.87
C GLN A 558 -13.34 -23.64 16.78
N ILE A 559 -12.35 -24.31 16.17
CA ILE A 559 -11.53 -23.72 15.10
C ILE A 559 -12.36 -23.44 13.85
N CYS A 560 -13.18 -24.41 13.39
CA CYS A 560 -13.98 -24.25 12.18
C CYS A 560 -15.04 -23.16 12.34
N ASN A 561 -15.71 -23.12 13.49
CA ASN A 561 -16.68 -22.09 13.85
C ASN A 561 -16.02 -20.69 13.86
N THR A 562 -14.83 -20.57 14.48
CA THR A 562 -14.03 -19.32 14.48
C THR A 562 -13.54 -18.91 13.08
N VAL A 563 -13.24 -19.87 12.19
CA VAL A 563 -12.79 -19.59 10.82
C VAL A 563 -13.96 -19.16 9.93
N LYS A 564 -15.14 -19.78 10.07
CA LYS A 564 -16.36 -19.41 9.34
C LYS A 564 -16.89 -18.04 9.77
N ALA A 565 -17.21 -17.87 11.05
CA ALA A 565 -17.86 -16.68 11.61
C ALA A 565 -19.09 -16.25 10.76
N ASP A 566 -19.02 -15.07 10.12
CA ASP A 566 -20.04 -14.48 9.25
C ASP A 566 -19.61 -14.39 7.76
N LYS A 567 -18.56 -15.12 7.36
CA LYS A 567 -18.04 -15.17 5.98
C LYS A 567 -18.82 -16.12 5.07
N ASP A 568 -18.61 -15.90 3.77
CA ASP A 568 -18.84 -16.86 2.68
C ASP A 568 -18.41 -18.30 3.02
N ASN A 569 -19.31 -19.26 2.76
CA ASN A 569 -19.12 -20.67 3.14
C ASN A 569 -17.98 -21.35 2.35
N ASP A 570 -17.84 -21.08 1.05
CA ASP A 570 -16.83 -21.71 0.21
C ASP A 570 -15.42 -21.22 0.58
N THR A 571 -15.27 -19.91 0.77
CA THR A 571 -14.04 -19.28 1.29
C THR A 571 -13.68 -19.87 2.66
N SER A 572 -14.67 -20.17 3.50
CA SER A 572 -14.47 -20.80 4.81
C SER A 572 -14.03 -22.27 4.69
N LYS A 573 -14.67 -23.06 3.82
CA LYS A 573 -14.25 -24.44 3.47
C LYS A 573 -12.79 -24.48 3.00
N LEU A 574 -12.41 -23.54 2.12
CA LEU A 574 -11.05 -23.40 1.62
C LEU A 574 -10.05 -23.09 2.75
N GLN A 575 -10.34 -22.10 3.61
CA GLN A 575 -9.47 -21.75 4.73
C GLN A 575 -9.29 -22.92 5.72
N ILE A 576 -10.33 -23.73 5.95
CA ILE A 576 -10.29 -24.93 6.79
C ILE A 576 -9.45 -26.05 6.14
N GLN A 577 -9.63 -26.32 4.85
CA GLN A 577 -8.90 -27.39 4.16
C GLN A 577 -7.42 -27.03 3.94
N LEU A 578 -7.08 -25.77 3.61
CA LEU A 578 -5.70 -25.30 3.56
C LEU A 578 -4.99 -25.47 4.92
N MET A 579 -5.71 -25.24 6.02
CA MET A 579 -5.19 -25.47 7.38
C MET A 579 -4.93 -26.96 7.65
N LYS A 580 -5.84 -27.85 7.27
CA LYS A 580 -5.62 -29.30 7.41
C LYS A 580 -4.45 -29.80 6.56
N TYR A 581 -4.35 -29.37 5.30
CA TYR A 581 -3.22 -29.67 4.40
C TYR A 581 -1.89 -29.17 4.98
N THR A 582 -1.86 -27.96 5.51
CA THR A 582 -0.65 -27.37 6.11
C THR A 582 -0.15 -28.15 7.32
N ILE A 583 -1.07 -28.63 8.16
CA ILE A 583 -0.73 -29.49 9.31
C ILE A 583 -0.23 -30.86 8.82
N HIS A 584 -0.85 -31.42 7.78
CA HIS A 584 -0.51 -32.72 7.18
C HIS A 584 0.88 -32.74 6.53
N GLU A 585 1.19 -31.78 5.64
CA GLU A 585 2.49 -31.65 4.97
C GLU A 585 3.53 -30.88 5.80
N HIS A 586 3.23 -30.56 7.08
CA HIS A 586 4.09 -29.82 8.01
C HIS A 586 4.61 -28.46 7.48
N LEU A 587 3.76 -27.74 6.74
CA LEU A 587 4.08 -26.46 6.11
C LEU A 587 3.98 -25.27 7.10
N PRO A 588 4.60 -24.11 6.80
CA PRO A 588 4.65 -22.98 7.72
C PRO A 588 3.28 -22.38 8.10
N MET A 589 3.13 -22.09 9.40
CA MET A 589 2.00 -21.36 9.99
C MET A 589 2.48 -20.14 10.79
N THR A 590 1.59 -19.17 11.05
CA THR A 590 1.87 -18.07 11.97
C THR A 590 2.03 -18.58 13.40
N ILE A 591 2.97 -17.98 14.14
CA ILE A 591 3.26 -18.35 15.52
C ILE A 591 2.14 -17.81 16.42
N ASN A 592 1.53 -18.70 17.22
CA ASN A 592 0.53 -18.35 18.23
C ASN A 592 1.08 -18.41 19.68
N ASN A 593 2.33 -18.83 19.87
CA ASN A 593 2.92 -19.13 21.17
C ASN A 593 4.19 -18.30 21.45
N GLU A 594 4.21 -17.55 22.56
CA GLU A 594 5.31 -16.65 22.93
C GLU A 594 6.61 -17.39 23.29
N SER A 595 6.52 -18.56 23.91
CA SER A 595 7.68 -19.42 24.20
C SER A 595 8.34 -19.91 22.92
N LEU A 596 7.55 -20.27 21.90
CA LEU A 596 8.06 -20.68 20.59
C LEU A 596 8.73 -19.51 19.86
N LEU A 597 8.10 -18.32 19.87
CA LEU A 597 8.67 -17.09 19.32
C LEU A 597 10.01 -16.74 19.98
N ASN A 598 10.10 -16.82 21.31
CA ASN A 598 11.32 -16.50 22.04
C ASN A 598 12.42 -17.55 21.84
N CYS A 599 12.06 -18.83 21.67
CA CYS A 599 13.01 -19.88 21.27
C CYS A 599 13.59 -19.61 19.87
N GLN A 600 12.76 -19.28 18.88
CA GLN A 600 13.22 -18.92 17.53
C GLN A 600 14.07 -17.64 17.52
N ARG A 601 13.70 -16.61 18.30
CA ARG A 601 14.52 -15.40 18.47
C ARG A 601 15.91 -15.72 19.03
N SER A 602 15.99 -16.58 20.04
CA SER A 602 17.26 -17.05 20.60
C SER A 602 18.10 -17.74 19.53
N TRP A 603 17.54 -18.73 18.83
CA TRP A 603 18.21 -19.43 17.72
C TRP A 603 18.71 -18.50 16.62
N TYR A 604 17.90 -17.54 16.18
CA TYR A 604 18.28 -16.58 15.15
C TYR A 604 19.44 -15.68 15.59
N LEU A 605 19.42 -15.20 16.84
CA LEU A 605 20.53 -14.43 17.41
C LEU A 605 21.79 -15.29 17.50
N THR A 606 21.72 -16.50 18.07
CA THR A 606 22.87 -17.40 18.16
C THR A 606 23.47 -17.69 16.77
N TYR A 607 22.64 -18.01 15.77
CA TYR A 607 23.12 -18.37 14.43
C TYR A 607 23.90 -17.23 13.75
N ASN A 608 23.35 -16.01 13.77
CA ASN A 608 23.96 -14.83 13.14
C ASN A 608 25.18 -14.29 13.90
N TYR A 609 25.35 -14.60 15.18
CA TYR A 609 26.54 -14.24 15.96
C TYR A 609 27.58 -15.38 16.08
N SER A 610 27.36 -16.54 15.44
CA SER A 610 28.26 -17.70 15.50
C SER A 610 29.14 -17.92 14.26
N HIS A 611 28.95 -17.13 13.20
CA HIS A 611 29.70 -17.25 11.94
C HIS A 611 30.36 -15.89 11.60
N PRO A 612 31.71 -15.81 11.62
CA PRO A 612 32.46 -14.64 11.15
C PRO A 612 32.37 -14.40 9.64
#